data_AF-A0A0S8AHI0-F1
#
_entry.id   AF-A0A0S8AHI0-F1
#
_cell.length_a   1.000
_cell.length_b   1.000
_cell.length_c   1.000
_cell.angle_alpha   90.00
_cell.angle_beta   90.00
_cell.angle_gamma   90.00
#
_symmetry.space_group_name_H-M   'P 1'
#
loop_
_entity.id
_entity.type
_entity.pdbx_description
1 polymer ?
#
loop_
_entity_poly.entity_id
_entity_poly.type
_entity_poly.pdbx_seq_one_letter_code
_entity_poly.pdbx_strand_id
1 'polypeptide(L)'
;MTLNDNPCLNCPDTCCSIPGKFSLRLSKDEFEKHFRVKEHDLLVSEKDKVIMIFSKEGKVCPNLDKKGCRIYLDRPIDCRLYPYQMLTLYETRNKVKILLYIKPNCVENRTFHIPENEARGLVEEFGRKVYGKKKIIVQVFEDKFFAKLRNKIETLFVKLCQKVGIDL
;
A
#
# COMPACT_ATOMS: atom_id res chain seq x y z
N MET A 1 1.17 -21.57 -10.75
CA MET A 1 1.88 -20.32 -11.10
C MET A 1 3.36 -20.65 -11.12
N THR A 2 3.98 -20.57 -12.30
CA THR A 2 5.43 -20.75 -12.44
C THR A 2 6.12 -19.41 -12.19
N LEU A 3 7.44 -19.38 -11.92
CA LEU A 3 8.18 -18.12 -11.75
C LEU A 3 8.06 -17.17 -12.98
N ASN A 4 7.72 -17.71 -14.15
CA ASN A 4 7.50 -16.95 -15.39
C ASN A 4 6.20 -16.14 -15.39
N ASP A 5 5.29 -16.37 -14.44
CA ASP A 5 4.05 -15.60 -14.26
C ASP A 5 4.25 -14.39 -13.34
N ASN A 6 5.49 -14.03 -12.97
CA ASN A 6 5.77 -12.90 -12.10
C ASN A 6 5.64 -11.58 -12.90
N PRO A 7 4.54 -10.83 -12.79
CA PRO A 7 4.36 -9.57 -13.49
C PRO A 7 5.42 -8.53 -13.10
N CYS A 8 6.10 -8.68 -11.96
CA CYS A 8 7.21 -7.82 -11.57
C CYS A 8 8.47 -8.04 -12.44
N LEU A 9 8.54 -9.09 -13.26
CA LEU A 9 9.64 -9.32 -14.23
C LEU A 9 9.56 -8.40 -15.44
N ASN A 10 8.35 -8.24 -15.99
CA ASN A 10 8.13 -7.57 -17.28
C ASN A 10 7.47 -6.19 -17.13
N CYS A 11 7.27 -5.73 -15.89
CA CYS A 11 6.66 -4.46 -15.62
C CYS A 11 7.75 -3.44 -15.26
N PRO A 12 8.20 -2.62 -16.23
CA PRO A 12 9.24 -1.61 -16.00
C PRO A 12 8.85 -0.61 -14.89
N ASP A 13 7.55 -0.45 -14.65
CA ASP A 13 6.97 0.57 -13.79
C ASP A 13 6.23 0.02 -12.55
N THR A 14 6.55 -1.19 -12.06
CA THR A 14 6.04 -1.58 -10.73
C THR A 14 6.54 -0.59 -9.67
N CYS A 15 5.73 -0.32 -8.64
CA CYS A 15 6.17 0.50 -7.51
C CYS A 15 7.48 0.00 -6.88
N CYS A 16 7.77 -1.29 -7.02
CA CYS A 16 9.00 -1.93 -6.55
C CYS A 16 10.24 -1.61 -7.40
N SER A 17 10.10 -1.38 -8.71
CA SER A 17 11.23 -1.10 -9.63
C SER A 17 11.60 0.37 -9.69
N ILE A 18 10.70 1.27 -9.27
CA ILE A 18 10.95 2.71 -9.31
C ILE A 18 11.71 3.16 -8.04
N PRO A 19 12.95 3.66 -8.18
CA PRO A 19 13.75 4.19 -7.07
C PRO A 19 12.98 5.22 -6.23
N GLY A 20 12.93 5.04 -4.91
CA GLY A 20 12.31 6.01 -4.00
C GLY A 20 10.78 6.02 -3.97
N LYS A 21 10.09 5.15 -4.71
CA LYS A 21 8.62 5.19 -4.83
C LYS A 21 7.87 4.05 -4.16
N PHE A 22 8.54 2.99 -3.70
CA PHE A 22 7.83 1.91 -3.01
C PHE A 22 7.49 2.32 -1.57
N SER A 23 6.24 2.04 -1.20
CA SER A 23 5.74 2.10 0.17
C SER A 23 4.74 0.96 0.38
N LEU A 24 4.85 0.27 1.50
CA LEU A 24 3.99 -0.87 1.81
C LEU A 24 3.47 -0.79 3.24
N ARG A 25 2.23 -1.24 3.44
CA ARG A 25 1.60 -1.47 4.75
C ARG A 25 1.57 -2.96 5.03
N LEU A 26 2.16 -3.35 6.15
CA LEU A 26 2.40 -4.73 6.51
C LEU A 26 1.80 -5.01 7.89
N SER A 27 1.30 -6.23 8.05
CA SER A 27 1.19 -6.82 9.39
C SER A 27 2.57 -7.12 9.95
N LYS A 28 2.67 -7.29 11.28
CA LYS A 28 3.91 -7.68 11.94
C LYS A 28 4.51 -8.96 11.34
N ASP A 29 3.68 -9.97 11.13
CA ASP A 29 4.11 -11.27 10.58
C ASP A 29 4.67 -11.13 9.16
N GLU A 30 4.05 -10.30 8.31
CA GLU A 30 4.56 -10.03 6.95
C GLU A 30 5.91 -9.31 6.98
N PHE A 31 6.08 -8.33 7.88
CA PHE A 31 7.35 -7.65 8.04
C PHE A 31 8.46 -8.60 8.52
N GLU A 32 8.17 -9.36 9.58
CA GLU A 32 9.11 -10.34 10.16
C GLU A 32 9.54 -11.37 9.12
N LYS A 33 8.58 -11.89 8.34
CA LYS A 33 8.84 -12.91 7.33
C LYS A 33 9.62 -12.40 6.13
N HIS A 34 9.32 -11.18 5.65
CA HIS A 34 9.78 -10.75 4.32
C HIS A 34 10.80 -9.61 4.30
N PHE A 35 10.87 -8.81 5.36
CA PHE A 35 11.62 -7.55 5.36
C PHE A 35 12.58 -7.38 6.54
N ARG A 36 12.39 -8.10 7.65
CA ARG A 36 13.22 -7.96 8.86
C ARG A 36 14.73 -8.04 8.61
N VAL A 37 15.16 -9.04 7.83
CA VAL A 37 16.59 -9.24 7.51
C VAL A 37 17.17 -8.06 6.72
N LYS A 38 16.33 -7.29 6.03
CA LYS A 38 16.71 -6.16 5.16
C LYS A 38 16.21 -4.83 5.71
N GLU A 39 15.86 -4.77 7.00
CA GLU A 39 15.35 -3.57 7.66
C GLU A 39 16.31 -2.37 7.54
N HIS A 40 17.63 -2.62 7.51
CA HIS A 40 18.65 -1.58 7.36
C HIS A 40 18.58 -0.82 6.02
N ASP A 41 17.97 -1.42 4.98
CA ASP A 41 17.72 -0.81 3.66
C ASP A 41 16.35 -0.10 3.58
N LEU A 42 15.62 -0.03 4.70
CA LEU A 42 14.25 0.48 4.76
C LEU A 42 14.13 1.66 5.73
N LEU A 43 13.16 2.53 5.45
CA LEU A 43 12.59 3.39 6.49
C LEU A 43 11.37 2.65 7.05
N VAL A 44 11.39 2.35 8.33
CA VAL A 44 10.33 1.58 9.00
C VAL A 44 9.64 2.47 10.04
N SER A 45 8.32 2.47 10.02
CA SER A 45 7.48 3.17 10.99
C SER A 45 6.31 2.28 11.37
N GLU A 46 6.09 2.08 12.66
CA GLU A 46 4.90 1.38 13.15
C GLU A 46 3.89 2.39 13.67
N LYS A 47 2.65 2.30 13.17
CA LYS A 47 1.53 3.12 13.62
C LYS A 47 0.27 2.28 13.64
N ASP A 48 -0.47 2.33 14.75
CA ASP A 48 -1.76 1.64 14.91
C ASP A 48 -1.69 0.15 14.52
N LYS A 49 -0.62 -0.55 14.94
CA LYS A 49 -0.30 -1.97 14.67
C LYS A 49 0.01 -2.30 13.21
N VAL A 50 0.05 -1.29 12.33
CA VAL A 50 0.48 -1.43 10.94
C VAL A 50 1.95 -1.01 10.85
N ILE A 51 2.76 -1.87 10.26
CA ILE A 51 4.14 -1.52 9.92
C ILE A 51 4.15 -0.93 8.53
N MET A 52 4.55 0.32 8.43
CA MET A 52 4.79 1.01 7.16
C MET A 52 6.27 0.94 6.84
N ILE A 53 6.59 0.44 5.64
CA ILE A 53 7.95 0.47 5.11
C ILE A 53 8.01 1.37 3.89
N PHE A 54 9.11 2.11 3.77
CA PHE A 54 9.39 2.99 2.65
C PHE A 54 10.82 2.76 2.16
N SER A 55 11.06 3.17 0.92
CA SER A 55 12.41 3.28 0.37
C SER A 55 13.31 4.15 1.26
N LYS A 56 14.49 3.64 1.59
CA LYS A 56 15.60 4.42 2.15
C LYS A 56 16.56 4.81 1.03
N GLU A 57 17.06 6.05 1.05
CA GLU A 57 18.09 6.55 0.11
C GLU A 57 17.72 6.38 -1.38
N GLY A 58 16.42 6.45 -1.71
CA GLY A 58 15.95 6.27 -3.08
C GLY A 58 16.14 4.86 -3.64
N LYS A 59 16.46 3.83 -2.83
CA LYS A 59 16.62 2.45 -3.30
C LYS A 59 15.29 1.84 -3.78
N VAL A 60 15.40 0.81 -4.61
CA VAL A 60 14.27 -0.04 -5.00
C VAL A 60 13.87 -0.99 -3.87
N CYS A 61 12.78 -1.73 -4.04
CA CYS A 61 12.37 -2.75 -3.07
C CYS A 61 13.49 -3.79 -2.88
N PRO A 62 13.91 -4.12 -1.64
CA PRO A 62 15.04 -5.02 -1.40
C PRO A 62 14.71 -6.50 -1.71
N ASN A 63 13.45 -6.80 -2.00
CA ASN A 63 13.00 -8.11 -2.50
C ASN A 63 12.96 -8.20 -4.03
N LEU A 64 13.20 -7.11 -4.75
CA LEU A 64 13.35 -7.09 -6.20
C LEU A 64 14.80 -7.37 -6.59
N ASP A 65 15.02 -8.30 -7.52
CA ASP A 65 16.32 -8.53 -8.15
C ASP A 65 16.19 -8.65 -9.68
N LYS A 66 17.27 -9.01 -10.37
CA LYS A 66 17.29 -9.17 -11.85
C LYS A 66 16.35 -10.27 -12.35
N LYS A 67 15.93 -11.20 -11.48
CA LYS A 67 14.95 -12.28 -11.73
C LYS A 67 13.57 -11.94 -11.15
N GLY A 68 13.31 -10.68 -10.79
CA GLY A 68 12.02 -10.19 -10.34
C GLY A 68 11.84 -10.22 -8.82
N CYS A 69 10.59 -10.22 -8.37
CA CYS A 69 10.27 -10.22 -6.94
C CYS A 69 10.50 -11.62 -6.34
N ARG A 70 11.50 -11.76 -5.47
CA ARG A 70 11.88 -13.04 -4.81
C ARG A 70 10.79 -13.65 -3.93
N ILE A 71 9.90 -12.80 -3.42
CA ILE A 71 8.78 -13.19 -2.56
C ILE A 71 7.45 -13.16 -3.33
N TYR A 72 7.45 -13.24 -4.67
CA TYR A 72 6.23 -12.98 -5.43
C TYR A 72 5.06 -13.89 -5.03
N LEU A 73 5.31 -15.19 -4.85
CA LEU A 73 4.28 -16.17 -4.52
C LEU A 73 3.65 -15.95 -3.13
N ASP A 74 4.44 -15.46 -2.18
CA ASP A 74 4.03 -15.23 -0.80
C ASP A 74 4.08 -13.75 -0.41
N ARG A 75 3.97 -12.87 -1.41
CA ARG A 75 4.10 -11.42 -1.24
C ARG A 75 3.04 -10.89 -0.28
N PRO A 76 3.35 -9.82 0.48
CA PRO A 76 2.40 -9.20 1.40
C PRO A 76 1.09 -8.79 0.73
N ILE A 77 0.03 -8.69 1.53
CA ILE A 77 -1.30 -8.32 1.06
C ILE A 77 -1.29 -6.98 0.31
N ASP A 78 -0.57 -5.98 0.80
CA ASP A 78 -0.49 -4.68 0.12
C ASP A 78 0.14 -4.79 -1.29
N CYS A 79 1.10 -5.70 -1.48
CA CYS A 79 1.64 -6.01 -2.81
C CYS A 79 0.64 -6.76 -3.70
N ARG A 80 -0.28 -7.54 -3.11
CA ARG A 80 -1.35 -8.25 -3.84
C ARG A 80 -2.51 -7.35 -4.21
N LEU A 81 -2.69 -6.24 -3.49
CA LEU A 81 -3.78 -5.29 -3.72
C LEU A 81 -3.61 -4.43 -4.97
N TYR A 82 -2.41 -4.41 -5.57
CA TYR A 82 -2.13 -3.59 -6.74
C TYR A 82 -3.17 -3.81 -7.86
N PRO A 83 -3.75 -2.74 -8.45
CA PRO A 83 -3.35 -1.33 -8.34
C PRO A 83 -4.00 -0.55 -7.18
N TYR A 84 -4.81 -1.20 -6.34
CA TYR A 84 -5.36 -0.55 -5.15
C TYR A 84 -4.28 -0.32 -4.09
N GLN A 85 -4.48 0.75 -3.34
CA GLN A 85 -3.78 1.02 -2.09
C GLN A 85 -4.81 1.06 -0.96
N MET A 86 -4.39 0.61 0.23
CA MET A 86 -5.21 0.73 1.42
C MET A 86 -4.75 1.87 2.33
N LEU A 87 -5.71 2.56 2.96
CA LEU A 87 -5.48 3.56 3.99
C LEU A 87 -6.46 3.34 5.14
N THR A 88 -5.94 3.11 6.35
CA THR A 88 -6.78 3.09 7.55
C THR A 88 -7.31 4.50 7.83
N LEU A 89 -8.63 4.66 7.80
CA LEU A 89 -9.27 5.96 8.06
C LEU A 89 -9.47 6.19 9.56
N TYR A 90 -9.97 5.18 10.28
CA TYR A 90 -10.09 5.22 11.72
C TYR A 90 -10.22 3.81 12.31
N GLU A 91 -9.87 3.71 13.59
CA GLU A 91 -10.05 2.54 14.44
C GLU A 91 -10.90 2.94 15.67
N THR A 92 -11.95 2.18 15.93
CA THR A 92 -12.69 2.22 17.21
C THR A 92 -12.47 0.91 17.96
N ARG A 93 -13.06 0.78 19.15
CA ARG A 93 -13.00 -0.45 19.96
C ARG A 93 -13.42 -1.70 19.18
N ASN A 94 -14.48 -1.60 18.37
CA ASN A 94 -15.09 -2.74 17.69
C ASN A 94 -15.04 -2.67 16.16
N LYS A 95 -14.60 -1.56 15.57
CA LYS A 95 -14.65 -1.36 14.12
C LYS A 95 -13.35 -0.75 13.61
N VAL A 96 -12.94 -1.14 12.42
CA VAL A 96 -11.88 -0.48 11.64
C VAL A 96 -12.42 -0.18 10.27
N LYS A 97 -12.22 1.05 9.81
CA LYS A 97 -12.60 1.46 8.46
C LYS A 97 -11.35 1.64 7.61
N ILE A 98 -11.24 0.87 6.53
CA ILE A 98 -10.11 0.90 5.60
C ILE A 98 -10.63 1.38 4.25
N LEU A 99 -10.01 2.44 3.73
CA LEU A 99 -10.25 2.95 2.38
C LEU A 99 -9.37 2.17 1.40
N LEU A 100 -9.96 1.69 0.31
CA LEU A 100 -9.26 1.25 -0.89
C LEU A 100 -9.43 2.30 -1.97
N TYR A 101 -8.32 2.71 -2.57
CA TYR A 101 -8.33 3.66 -3.67
C TYR A 101 -7.29 3.27 -4.72
N ILE A 102 -7.55 3.65 -5.96
CA ILE A 102 -6.59 3.48 -7.06
C ILE A 102 -5.73 4.74 -7.10
N LYS A 103 -4.42 4.59 -7.23
CA LYS A 103 -3.54 5.75 -7.42
C LYS A 103 -3.80 6.36 -8.80
N PRO A 104 -4.31 7.61 -8.91
CA PRO A 104 -4.83 8.15 -10.17
C PRO A 104 -3.78 8.35 -11.27
N ASN A 105 -2.49 8.40 -10.91
CA ASN A 105 -1.39 8.70 -11.82
C ASN A 105 -0.48 7.50 -12.14
N CYS A 106 -0.91 6.26 -11.86
CA CYS A 106 -0.24 5.07 -12.38
C CYS A 106 -0.73 4.79 -13.79
N VAL A 107 0.17 4.86 -14.76
CA VAL A 107 -0.11 4.49 -16.17
C VAL A 107 -0.54 3.01 -16.25
N GLU A 108 -0.06 2.21 -15.28
CA GLU A 108 -0.28 0.76 -15.15
C GLU A 108 -1.67 0.32 -14.64
N ASN A 109 -2.58 1.23 -14.27
CA ASN A 109 -3.96 0.89 -13.84
C ASN A 109 -4.77 0.14 -14.93
N ARG A 110 -4.25 0.12 -16.17
CA ARG A 110 -4.87 -0.55 -17.33
C ARG A 110 -4.39 -2.00 -17.52
N THR A 111 -3.27 -2.39 -16.92
CA THR A 111 -2.63 -3.71 -17.16
C THR A 111 -2.94 -4.69 -16.03
N PHE A 112 -3.05 -4.20 -14.80
CA PHE A 112 -3.39 -5.03 -13.64
C PHE A 112 -4.81 -4.73 -13.20
N HIS A 113 -5.69 -5.70 -13.41
CA HIS A 113 -7.07 -5.63 -12.94
C HIS A 113 -7.27 -6.72 -11.88
N ILE A 114 -7.35 -6.29 -10.62
CA ILE A 114 -7.90 -7.13 -9.56
C ILE A 114 -9.39 -6.75 -9.38
N PRO A 115 -10.32 -7.70 -9.43
CA PRO A 115 -11.72 -7.44 -9.16
C PRO A 115 -11.94 -6.81 -7.77
N GLU A 116 -12.90 -5.88 -7.66
CA GLU A 116 -13.18 -5.18 -6.40
C GLU A 116 -13.50 -6.16 -5.25
N ASN A 117 -14.25 -7.23 -5.51
CA ASN A 117 -14.56 -8.26 -4.51
C ASN A 117 -13.30 -8.98 -4.00
N GLU A 118 -12.33 -9.25 -4.88
CA GLU A 118 -11.05 -9.85 -4.49
C GLU A 118 -10.23 -8.86 -3.64
N ALA A 119 -10.15 -7.60 -4.04
CA ALA A 119 -9.48 -6.55 -3.27
C ALA A 119 -10.14 -6.32 -1.89
N ARG A 120 -11.48 -6.41 -1.79
CA ARG A 120 -12.20 -6.41 -0.52
C ARG A 120 -11.79 -7.56 0.39
N GLY A 121 -11.72 -8.78 -0.17
CA GLY A 121 -11.29 -9.97 0.56
C GLY A 121 -9.86 -9.83 1.10
N LEU A 122 -8.95 -9.30 0.29
CA LEU A 122 -7.57 -9.01 0.70
C LEU A 122 -7.50 -8.00 1.85
N VAL A 123 -8.22 -6.87 1.77
CA VAL A 123 -8.24 -5.89 2.86
C VAL A 123 -8.92 -6.44 4.11
N GLU A 124 -9.94 -7.28 3.97
CA GLU A 124 -10.48 -8.00 5.12
C GLU A 124 -9.41 -8.91 5.75
N GLU A 125 -8.72 -9.72 4.95
CA GLU A 125 -7.64 -10.59 5.43
C GLU A 125 -6.58 -9.80 6.20
N PHE A 126 -6.12 -8.68 5.63
CA PHE A 126 -5.18 -7.76 6.27
C PHE A 126 -5.73 -7.21 7.58
N GLY A 127 -6.97 -6.70 7.55
CA GLY A 127 -7.62 -6.14 8.72
C GLY A 127 -7.75 -7.15 9.87
N ARG A 128 -8.04 -8.42 9.55
CA ARG A 128 -8.12 -9.52 10.53
C ARG A 128 -6.75 -9.85 11.11
N LYS A 129 -5.69 -9.84 10.29
CA LYS A 129 -4.29 -10.07 10.73
C LYS A 129 -3.81 -8.97 11.67
N VAL A 130 -4.06 -7.71 11.34
CA VAL A 130 -3.57 -6.55 12.11
C VAL A 130 -4.43 -6.25 13.34
N TYR A 131 -5.75 -6.23 13.18
CA TYR A 131 -6.67 -5.73 14.21
C TYR A 131 -7.41 -6.84 14.97
N GLY A 132 -7.25 -8.09 14.53
CA GLY A 132 -7.81 -9.28 15.17
C GLY A 132 -9.18 -9.70 14.66
N LYS A 133 -9.51 -10.98 14.87
CA LYS A 133 -10.74 -11.61 14.34
C LYS A 133 -12.04 -11.02 14.86
N LYS A 134 -12.05 -10.37 16.04
CA LYS A 134 -13.27 -9.85 16.68
C LYS A 134 -13.69 -8.45 16.18
N LYS A 135 -12.84 -7.73 15.45
CA LYS A 135 -13.19 -6.40 14.94
C LYS A 135 -14.03 -6.47 13.67
N ILE A 136 -14.95 -5.54 13.51
CA ILE A 136 -15.70 -5.36 12.27
C ILE A 136 -14.80 -4.58 11.30
N ILE A 137 -14.43 -5.19 10.17
CA ILE A 137 -13.66 -4.52 9.13
C ILE A 137 -14.63 -3.97 8.10
N VAL A 138 -14.58 -2.66 7.86
CA VAL A 138 -15.40 -1.97 6.86
C VAL A 138 -14.49 -1.50 5.74
N GLN A 139 -14.63 -2.11 4.57
CA GLN A 139 -13.90 -1.72 3.36
C GLN A 139 -14.72 -0.68 2.60
N VAL A 140 -14.15 0.49 2.39
CA VAL A 140 -14.74 1.53 1.54
C VAL A 140 -13.90 1.66 0.29
N PHE A 141 -14.53 1.52 -0.86
CA PHE A 141 -13.88 1.84 -2.12
C PHE A 141 -14.09 3.32 -2.38
N GLU A 142 -13.05 3.99 -2.86
CA GLU A 142 -13.14 5.38 -3.24
C GLU A 142 -14.14 5.52 -4.40
N ASP A 143 -15.39 5.81 -4.05
CA ASP A 143 -16.35 6.41 -4.96
C ASP A 143 -15.89 7.85 -5.25
N LYS A 144 -16.24 8.39 -6.43
CA LYS A 144 -15.82 9.71 -6.94
C LYS A 144 -15.98 10.84 -5.91
N PHE A 145 -16.84 10.66 -4.93
CA PHE A 145 -17.05 11.56 -3.80
C PHE A 145 -15.82 11.74 -2.89
N PHE A 146 -15.18 10.64 -2.45
CA PHE A 146 -14.03 10.73 -1.53
C PHE A 146 -12.78 11.25 -2.24
N ALA A 147 -12.56 10.87 -3.50
CA ALA A 147 -11.50 11.46 -4.33
C ALA A 147 -11.68 12.97 -4.49
N LYS A 148 -12.92 13.44 -4.76
CA LYS A 148 -13.24 14.88 -4.80
C LYS A 148 -13.03 15.56 -3.46
N LEU A 149 -13.39 14.91 -2.35
CA LEU A 149 -13.22 15.47 -1.01
C LEU A 149 -11.73 15.55 -0.63
N ARG A 150 -10.93 14.52 -0.92
CA ARG A 150 -9.49 14.50 -0.69
C ARG A 150 -8.79 15.59 -1.50
N ASN A 151 -9.08 15.70 -2.80
CA ASN A 151 -8.54 16.76 -3.65
C ASN A 151 -8.92 18.16 -3.13
N LYS A 152 -10.15 18.34 -2.63
CA LYS A 152 -10.56 19.61 -2.00
C LYS A 152 -9.77 19.89 -0.73
N ILE A 153 -9.58 18.89 0.14
CA ILE A 153 -8.82 19.05 1.39
C ILE A 153 -7.34 19.33 1.09
N GLU A 154 -6.72 18.60 0.16
CA GLU A 154 -5.33 18.85 -0.28
C GLU A 154 -5.19 20.25 -0.86
N THR A 155 -6.13 20.69 -1.71
CA THR A 155 -6.14 22.07 -2.26
C THR A 155 -6.29 23.11 -1.16
N LEU A 156 -7.17 22.89 -0.18
CA LEU A 156 -7.35 23.79 0.96
C LEU A 156 -6.12 23.84 1.85
N PHE A 157 -5.45 22.70 2.06
CA PHE A 157 -4.23 22.60 2.84
C PHE A 157 -3.07 23.33 2.16
N VAL A 158 -2.86 23.13 0.87
CA VAL A 158 -1.84 23.87 0.09
C VAL A 158 -2.11 25.39 0.14
N LYS A 159 -3.37 25.80 -0.09
CA LYS A 159 -3.76 27.22 0.03
C LYS A 159 -3.54 27.78 1.43
N LEU A 160 -3.78 26.98 2.47
CA LEU A 160 -3.53 27.37 3.85
C LEU A 160 -2.03 27.55 4.08
N CYS A 161 -1.20 26.58 3.70
CA CYS A 161 0.27 26.66 3.81
C CYS A 161 0.85 27.87 3.07
N GLN A 162 0.41 28.13 1.84
CA GLN A 162 0.77 29.33 1.09
C GLN A 162 0.38 30.62 1.83
N LYS A 163 -0.79 30.64 2.46
CA LYS A 163 -1.27 31.80 3.23
C LYS A 163 -0.48 32.04 4.52
N VAL A 164 0.07 30.99 5.14
CA VAL A 164 0.93 31.09 6.33
C VAL A 164 2.42 31.15 6.00
N GLY A 165 2.79 31.29 4.71
CA GLY A 165 4.19 31.44 4.29
C GLY A 165 5.03 30.16 4.45
N ILE A 166 4.37 29.00 4.50
CA ILE A 166 5.04 27.69 4.52
C ILE A 166 5.18 27.24 3.06
N ASP A 167 6.42 27.18 2.57
CA ASP A 167 6.72 26.48 1.32
C ASP A 167 6.62 24.97 1.55
N LEU A 168 5.73 24.31 0.79
CA LEU A 168 5.49 22.88 0.77
C LEU A 168 6.32 22.18 -0.31
#